data_AF-A0A728RHG7-F1
#
_entry.id   AF-A0A728RHG7-F1
#
_cell.length_a   1.000
_cell.length_b   1.000
_cell.length_c   1.000
_cell.angle_alpha   90.00
_cell.angle_beta   90.00
_cell.angle_gamma   90.00
#
_symmetry.space_group_name_H-M   'P 1'
#
loop_
_entity.id
_entity.type
_entity.pdbx_description
1 polymer ?
#
loop_
_entity_poly.entity_id
_entity_poly.type
_entity_poly.pdbx_seq_one_letter_code
_entity_poly.pdbx_strand_id
1 'polypeptide(L)'
;HRLVPLSDNQYVSELQMMVATLKIPLERRNRRTGRTEKARLWEITDRTVRTWIGEAVEAAAADDVTFSVPVTPHTFRHSYAMHMLYAGIPLKVLQALMGHKSVSSTEVYTKVFALDVAARHRVQFQMPGADAVAMLKGGS
;
A
#
# COMPACT_ATOMS: atom_id res chain seq x y z
N HIS A 1 16.22 9.65 1.12
CA HIS A 1 15.33 8.89 0.21
C HIS A 1 15.10 7.52 0.79
N ARG A 2 13.88 6.98 0.70
CA ARG A 2 13.55 5.62 1.16
C ARG A 2 13.62 4.69 -0.05
N LEU A 3 14.12 3.49 0.16
CA LEU A 3 14.17 2.45 -0.86
C LEU A 3 12.97 1.54 -0.64
N VAL A 4 12.13 1.42 -1.66
CA VAL A 4 11.03 0.44 -1.70
C VAL A 4 11.46 -0.61 -2.72
N PRO A 5 11.62 -1.87 -2.34
CA PRO A 5 11.98 -2.92 -3.28
C PRO A 5 10.79 -3.18 -4.21
N LEU A 6 11.06 -3.26 -5.52
CA LEU A 6 10.11 -3.79 -6.48
C LEU A 6 10.26 -5.31 -6.47
N SER A 7 9.22 -6.03 -6.02
CA SER A 7 9.25 -7.48 -5.83
C SER A 7 8.88 -8.29 -7.07
N ASP A 8 8.21 -7.65 -8.04
CA ASP A 8 7.77 -8.30 -9.27
C ASP A 8 8.86 -8.19 -10.35
N ASN A 9 9.48 -9.32 -10.67
CA ASN A 9 10.56 -9.39 -11.67
C ASN A 9 10.08 -9.06 -13.09
N GLN A 10 8.83 -9.39 -13.43
CA GLN A 10 8.27 -9.07 -14.74
C GLN A 10 8.09 -7.55 -14.85
N TYR A 11 7.49 -6.93 -13.83
CA TYR A 11 7.35 -5.47 -13.76
C TYR A 11 8.71 -4.75 -13.83
N VAL A 12 9.72 -5.25 -13.10
CA VAL A 12 11.08 -4.69 -13.16
C VAL A 12 11.66 -4.79 -14.57
N SER A 13 11.46 -5.92 -15.25
CA SER A 13 11.96 -6.13 -16.61
C SER A 13 11.28 -5.18 -17.61
N GLU A 14 9.96 -5.03 -17.52
CA GLU A 14 9.19 -4.10 -18.35
C GLU A 14 9.64 -2.65 -18.12
N LEU A 15 9.84 -2.25 -16.87
CA LEU A 15 10.32 -0.91 -16.52
C LEU A 15 11.74 -0.66 -17.05
N GLN A 16 12.63 -1.66 -16.95
CA GLN A 16 13.97 -1.59 -17.54
C GLN A 16 13.91 -1.44 -19.06
N MET A 17 13.07 -2.22 -19.74
CA MET A 17 12.87 -2.10 -21.19
C MET A 17 12.35 -0.73 -21.58
N MET A 18 11.35 -0.20 -20.86
CA MET A 18 10.79 1.12 -21.10
C MET A 18 11.85 2.22 -20.91
N VAL A 19 12.63 2.18 -19.83
CA VAL A 19 13.72 3.14 -19.57
C VAL A 19 14.77 3.11 -20.68
N ALA A 20 15.15 1.91 -21.13
CA ALA A 20 16.09 1.73 -22.23
C ALA A 20 15.53 2.27 -23.57
N THR A 21 14.27 1.92 -23.87
CA THR A 21 13.60 2.31 -25.13
C THR A 21 13.41 3.82 -25.22
N LEU A 22 12.95 4.45 -24.13
CA LEU A 22 12.70 5.89 -24.07
C LEU A 22 13.97 6.70 -23.74
N LYS A 23 15.11 6.02 -23.55
CA LYS A 23 16.41 6.61 -23.17
C LYS A 23 16.30 7.57 -21.98
N ILE A 24 15.53 7.18 -20.97
CA ILE A 24 15.28 8.02 -19.80
C ILE A 24 16.58 8.14 -18.99
N PRO A 25 17.11 9.36 -18.78
CA PRO A 25 18.33 9.53 -18.00
C PRO A 25 18.04 9.24 -16.52
N LEU A 26 18.66 8.19 -15.99
CA LEU A 26 18.55 7.82 -14.56
C LEU A 26 19.43 8.69 -13.65
N GLU A 27 20.41 9.37 -14.23
CA GLU A 27 21.35 10.23 -13.54
C GLU A 27 21.51 11.55 -14.30
N ARG A 28 21.67 12.64 -13.55
CA ARG A 28 21.86 13.97 -14.11
C ARG A 28 23.02 14.66 -13.39
N ARG A 29 23.89 15.30 -14.16
CA ARG A 29 24.99 16.11 -13.60
C ARG A 29 24.45 17.45 -13.14
N ASN A 30 24.65 17.75 -11.86
CA ASN A 30 24.29 19.03 -11.27
C ASN A 30 25.32 20.09 -11.70
N ARG A 31 24.88 21.10 -12.48
CA ARG A 31 25.76 22.16 -12.99
C ARG A 31 26.43 22.99 -11.90
N ARG A 32 25.83 23.08 -10.71
CA ARG A 32 26.33 23.91 -9.60
C ARG A 32 27.36 23.19 -8.73
N THR A 33 27.21 21.89 -8.52
CA THR A 33 28.08 21.10 -7.64
C THR A 33 29.05 20.20 -8.41
N GLY A 34 28.87 20.06 -9.72
CA GLY A 34 29.64 19.18 -10.60
C GLY A 34 29.36 17.68 -10.42
N ARG A 35 28.56 17.31 -9.41
CA ARG A 35 28.28 15.93 -9.02
C ARG A 35 27.17 15.32 -9.88
N THR A 36 27.24 14.01 -10.08
CA THR A 36 26.17 13.22 -10.68
C THR A 36 25.16 12.85 -9.60
N GLU A 37 23.89 13.15 -9.83
CA GLU A 37 22.79 12.92 -8.90
C GLU A 37 21.71 12.06 -9.58
N LYS A 38 21.00 11.24 -8.79
CA LYS A 38 19.89 10.42 -9.31
C LYS A 38 18.79 11.34 -9.84
N ALA A 39 18.42 11.14 -11.10
CA ALA A 39 17.35 11.87 -11.74
C ALA A 39 16.00 11.25 -11.37
N ARG A 40 14.96 12.08 -11.36
CA ARG A 40 13.59 11.58 -11.31
C ARG A 40 13.27 10.95 -12.66
N LEU A 41 12.69 9.76 -12.64
CA LEU A 41 12.20 9.10 -13.86
C LEU A 41 11.15 9.96 -14.58
N TRP A 42 10.32 10.67 -13.81
CA TRP A 42 9.25 11.50 -14.32
C TRP A 42 9.06 12.75 -13.47
N GLU A 43 8.81 13.89 -14.11
CA GLU A 43 8.36 15.11 -13.44
C GLU A 43 6.83 15.20 -13.57
N ILE A 44 6.12 14.41 -12.75
CA ILE A 44 4.66 14.31 -12.80
C ILE A 44 4.07 15.01 -11.58
N THR A 45 2.98 15.74 -11.81
CA THR A 45 2.20 16.35 -10.72
C THR A 45 1.14 15.40 -10.21
N ASP A 46 0.74 15.56 -8.95
CA ASP A 46 -0.38 14.83 -8.35
C ASP A 46 -1.69 14.98 -9.17
N ARG A 47 -1.90 16.14 -9.81
CA ARG A 47 -3.03 16.35 -10.73
C ARG A 47 -2.97 15.41 -11.93
N THR A 48 -1.82 15.29 -12.57
CA THR A 48 -1.62 14.41 -13.74
C THR A 48 -1.90 12.94 -13.38
N VAL A 49 -1.43 12.49 -12.21
CA VAL A 49 -1.71 11.12 -11.74
C VAL A 49 -3.21 10.89 -11.58
N ARG A 50 -3.94 11.85 -10.98
CA ARG A 50 -5.39 11.73 -10.84
C ARG A 50 -6.11 11.73 -12.18
N THR A 51 -5.66 12.51 -13.16
CA THR A 51 -6.21 12.51 -14.51
C THR A 51 -6.08 11.13 -15.15
N TRP A 52 -4.89 10.53 -15.15
CA TRP A 52 -4.68 9.19 -15.72
C TRP A 52 -5.50 8.11 -15.01
N ILE A 53 -5.65 8.20 -13.69
CA ILE A 53 -6.53 7.28 -12.94
C ILE A 53 -7.98 7.46 -13.39
N GLY A 54 -8.44 8.71 -13.58
CA GLY A 54 -9.78 9.00 -14.10
C GLY A 54 -10.02 8.39 -15.48
N GLU A 55 -9.09 8.62 -16.41
CA GLU A 55 -9.14 8.04 -17.77
C GLU A 55 -9.18 6.50 -17.73
N ALA A 56 -8.38 5.87 -16.85
CA ALA A 56 -8.39 4.42 -16.69
C ALA A 56 -9.72 3.90 -16.09
N VAL A 57 -10.34 4.65 -15.18
CA VAL A 57 -11.65 4.29 -14.61
C VAL A 57 -12.75 4.42 -15.67
N GLU A 58 -12.70 5.46 -16.51
CA GLU A 58 -13.64 5.63 -17.63
C GLU A 58 -13.49 4.51 -18.66
N ALA A 59 -12.26 4.12 -18.99
CA ALA A 59 -12.00 2.97 -19.85
C ALA A 59 -12.55 1.66 -19.26
N ALA A 60 -12.33 1.42 -17.96
CA ALA A 60 -12.88 0.25 -17.28
C ALA A 60 -14.43 0.25 -17.28
N ALA A 61 -15.06 1.41 -17.14
CA ALA A 61 -16.51 1.54 -17.22
C ALA A 61 -17.06 1.20 -18.61
N ALA A 62 -16.30 1.46 -19.68
CA ALA A 62 -16.65 1.04 -21.04
C ALA A 62 -16.62 -0.49 -21.20
N ASP A 63 -15.81 -1.19 -20.39
CA ASP A 63 -15.74 -2.65 -20.31
C ASP A 63 -16.71 -3.25 -19.26
N ASP A 64 -17.73 -2.48 -18.84
CA ASP A 64 -18.74 -2.86 -17.82
C ASP A 64 -18.17 -3.09 -16.41
N VAL A 65 -16.96 -2.60 -16.13
CA VAL A 65 -16.33 -2.66 -14.81
C VAL A 65 -16.55 -1.34 -14.06
N THR A 66 -17.32 -1.39 -12.98
CA THR A 66 -17.62 -0.21 -12.15
C THR A 66 -17.11 -0.37 -10.72
N PHE A 67 -16.72 0.77 -10.12
CA PHE A 67 -16.21 0.82 -8.75
C PHE A 67 -17.22 1.54 -7.85
N SER A 68 -17.51 0.96 -6.68
CA SER A 68 -18.41 1.55 -5.68
C SER A 68 -17.81 2.74 -4.91
N VAL A 69 -16.49 2.91 -5.01
CA VAL A 69 -15.74 3.98 -4.34
C VAL A 69 -14.85 4.72 -5.34
N PRO A 70 -14.60 6.02 -5.15
CA PRO A 70 -13.65 6.76 -5.98
C PRO A 70 -12.26 6.14 -5.94
N VAL A 71 -11.70 5.86 -7.13
CA VAL A 71 -10.33 5.35 -7.26
C VAL A 71 -9.36 6.53 -7.21
N THR A 72 -8.49 6.53 -6.22
CA THR A 72 -7.48 7.58 -6.00
C THR A 72 -6.12 6.94 -5.71
N PRO A 73 -4.99 7.69 -5.75
CA PRO A 73 -3.70 7.16 -5.33
C PRO A 73 -3.70 6.56 -3.91
N HIS A 74 -4.52 7.11 -3.02
CA HIS A 74 -4.67 6.59 -1.65
C HIS A 74 -5.45 5.27 -1.61
N THR A 75 -6.38 5.04 -2.54
CA THR A 75 -7.11 3.77 -2.69
C THR A 75 -6.13 2.64 -2.98
N PHE A 76 -5.22 2.81 -3.94
CA PHE A 76 -4.16 1.83 -4.24
C PHE A 76 -3.27 1.53 -3.03
N ARG A 77 -2.84 2.57 -2.31
CA ARG A 77 -2.02 2.41 -1.10
C ARG A 77 -2.75 1.64 0.00
N HIS A 78 -4.06 1.89 0.16
CA HIS A 78 -4.89 1.19 1.13
C HIS A 78 -5.09 -0.27 0.74
N SER A 79 -5.44 -0.55 -0.52
CA SER A 79 -5.58 -1.92 -1.02
C SER A 79 -4.30 -2.71 -0.84
N TYR A 80 -3.15 -2.16 -1.22
CA TYR A 80 -1.85 -2.80 -1.00
C TYR A 80 -1.62 -3.15 0.48
N ALA A 81 -1.83 -2.19 1.39
CA ALA A 81 -1.65 -2.41 2.82
C ALA A 81 -2.58 -3.50 3.36
N MET A 82 -3.86 -3.48 2.99
CA MET A 82 -4.84 -4.45 3.42
C MET A 82 -4.52 -5.85 2.88
N HIS A 83 -4.15 -5.99 1.60
CA HIS A 83 -3.75 -7.27 1.01
C HIS A 83 -2.56 -7.89 1.75
N MET A 84 -1.55 -7.09 2.09
CA MET A 84 -0.40 -7.56 2.87
C MET A 84 -0.80 -7.99 4.28
N LEU A 85 -1.72 -7.25 4.94
CA LEU A 85 -2.24 -7.64 6.27
C LEU A 85 -3.06 -8.95 6.22
N TYR A 86 -3.92 -9.13 5.22
CA TYR A 86 -4.66 -10.39 5.02
C TYR A 86 -3.73 -11.58 4.72
N ALA A 87 -2.60 -11.34 4.05
CA ALA A 87 -1.56 -12.35 3.84
C ALA A 87 -0.72 -12.64 5.12
N GLY A 88 -1.04 -12.02 6.25
CA GLY A 88 -0.37 -12.24 7.53
C GLY A 88 0.99 -11.56 7.65
N ILE A 89 1.29 -10.58 6.78
CA ILE A 89 2.58 -9.88 6.84
C ILE A 89 2.64 -9.02 8.11
N PRO A 90 3.71 -9.16 8.92
CA PRO A 90 3.87 -8.37 10.14
C PRO A 90 3.90 -6.86 9.86
N LEU A 91 3.27 -6.09 10.75
CA LEU A 91 3.14 -4.63 10.60
C LEU A 91 4.48 -3.90 10.39
N LYS A 92 5.56 -4.36 11.06
CA LYS A 92 6.90 -3.79 10.91
C LYS A 92 7.46 -3.97 9.50
N VAL A 93 7.19 -5.12 8.87
CA VAL A 93 7.60 -5.42 7.50
C VAL A 93 6.78 -4.57 6.53
N LEU A 94 5.46 -4.50 6.73
CA LEU A 94 4.59 -3.64 5.94
C LEU A 94 5.00 -2.16 6.02
N GLN A 95 5.36 -1.67 7.20
CA GLN A 95 5.84 -0.30 7.39
C GLN A 95 7.11 -0.02 6.57
N ALA A 96 8.03 -0.98 6.50
CA ALA A 96 9.23 -0.87 5.69
C ALA A 96 8.90 -0.83 4.19
N LEU A 97 8.02 -1.72 3.72
CA LEU A 97 7.56 -1.78 2.32
C LEU A 97 6.82 -0.51 1.88
N MET A 98 5.97 0.05 2.74
CA MET A 98 5.24 1.30 2.45
C MET A 98 6.10 2.56 2.62
N GLY A 99 7.30 2.43 3.17
CA GLY A 99 8.21 3.55 3.40
C GLY A 99 7.65 4.61 4.37
N HIS A 100 6.87 4.24 5.40
CA HIS A 100 6.32 5.21 6.38
C HIS A 100 7.32 5.61 7.47
N LYS A 101 7.45 6.92 7.77
CA LYS A 101 8.31 7.44 8.86
C LYS A 101 7.70 7.25 10.24
N SER A 102 6.36 7.30 10.31
CA SER A 102 5.59 7.14 11.52
C SER A 102 4.78 5.85 11.47
N VAL A 103 4.67 5.19 12.62
CA VAL A 103 3.79 4.03 12.84
C VAL A 103 2.31 4.44 12.75
N SER A 104 1.98 5.71 13.06
CA SER A 104 0.59 6.19 13.11
C SER A 104 -0.16 6.10 11.78
N SER A 105 0.54 6.23 10.63
CA SER A 105 -0.07 6.06 9.30
C SER A 105 -0.38 4.60 8.97
N THR A 106 0.24 3.65 9.69
CA THR A 106 0.09 2.21 9.48
C THR A 106 -0.90 1.59 10.48
N GLU A 107 -1.05 2.20 11.65
CA GLU A 107 -2.05 1.82 12.68
C GLU A 107 -3.49 1.89 12.16
N VAL A 108 -3.80 2.83 11.26
CA VAL A 108 -5.14 2.93 10.64
C VAL A 108 -5.51 1.64 9.93
N TYR A 109 -4.58 1.03 9.17
CA TYR A 109 -4.86 -0.24 8.48
C TYR A 109 -5.07 -1.40 9.46
N THR A 110 -4.36 -1.40 10.58
CA THR A 110 -4.50 -2.46 11.60
C THR A 110 -5.87 -2.38 12.27
N LYS A 111 -6.37 -1.18 12.57
CA LYS A 111 -7.71 -0.97 13.13
C LYS A 111 -8.80 -1.45 12.15
N VAL A 112 -8.67 -1.09 10.87
CA VAL A 112 -9.62 -1.52 9.83
C VAL A 112 -9.58 -3.05 9.66
N PHE A 113 -8.39 -3.64 9.61
CA PHE A 113 -8.22 -5.10 9.55
C PHE A 113 -8.83 -5.81 10.75
N ALA A 114 -8.58 -5.33 11.97
CA ALA A 114 -9.15 -5.93 13.18
C ALA A 114 -10.68 -5.86 13.20
N LEU A 115 -11.26 -4.72 12.77
CA LEU A 115 -12.72 -4.57 12.65
C LEU A 115 -13.30 -5.51 11.60
N ASP A 116 -12.66 -5.62 10.44
CA ASP A 116 -13.10 -6.50 9.36
C ASP A 116 -13.02 -7.98 9.76
N VAL A 117 -11.91 -8.42 10.36
CA VAL A 117 -11.74 -9.77 10.89
C VAL A 117 -12.79 -10.05 11.97
N ALA A 118 -13.04 -9.12 12.90
CA ALA A 118 -14.07 -9.27 13.92
C ALA A 118 -15.48 -9.41 13.33
N ALA A 119 -15.80 -8.64 12.29
CA ALA A 119 -17.07 -8.68 11.59
C ALA A 119 -17.24 -9.97 10.77
N ARG A 120 -16.22 -10.38 10.01
CA ARG A 120 -16.23 -11.60 9.18
C ARG A 120 -16.27 -12.86 10.01
N HIS A 121 -15.50 -12.92 11.09
CA HIS A 121 -15.43 -14.11 11.94
C HIS A 121 -16.52 -14.16 13.01
N ARG A 122 -17.43 -13.16 13.08
CA ARG A 122 -18.37 -12.95 14.20
C ARG A 122 -17.71 -13.42 15.49
N VAL A 123 -16.61 -12.79 15.91
CA VAL A 123 -15.82 -13.27 17.05
C VAL A 123 -16.75 -13.35 18.27
N GLN A 124 -17.33 -14.53 18.47
CA GLN A 124 -18.11 -14.84 19.63
C GLN A 124 -17.05 -15.26 20.63
N PHE A 125 -16.84 -14.43 21.63
CA PHE A 125 -16.25 -14.89 22.87
C PHE A 125 -17.25 -15.90 23.48
N GLN A 126 -17.29 -17.12 22.92
CA GLN A 126 -17.95 -18.24 23.59
C GLN A 126 -16.98 -18.74 24.65
N MET A 127 -16.90 -18.00 25.75
CA MET A 127 -16.54 -18.61 27.01
C MET A 127 -17.86 -18.91 27.73
N PRO A 128 -18.14 -20.17 28.10
CA PRO A 128 -19.26 -20.48 28.98
C PRO A 128 -19.18 -19.60 30.23
N GLY A 129 -20.28 -18.96 30.62
CA GLY A 129 -20.28 -17.99 31.72
C GLY A 129 -19.75 -18.56 33.05
N ALA A 130 -19.86 -19.88 33.25
CA ALA A 130 -19.27 -20.59 34.38
C ALA A 130 -17.73 -20.52 34.41
N ASP A 131 -17.08 -20.63 33.26
CA ASP A 131 -15.62 -20.60 33.15
C ASP A 131 -15.07 -19.18 33.36
N ALA A 132 -15.80 -18.16 32.88
CA ALA A 132 -15.45 -16.76 33.13
C ALA A 132 -15.54 -16.40 34.62
N VAL A 133 -16.56 -16.91 35.32
CA VAL A 133 -16.72 -16.72 36.77
C VAL A 133 -15.67 -17.47 37.57
N ALA A 134 -15.26 -18.67 37.12
CA ALA A 134 -14.18 -19.43 37.75
C ALA A 134 -12.83 -18.71 37.67
N MET A 135 -12.50 -18.11 36.52
CA MET A 135 -11.26 -17.34 36.36
C MET A 135 -11.23 -16.08 37.22
N LEU A 136 -12.37 -15.40 37.40
CA LEU A 136 -12.46 -14.22 38.27
C LEU A 136 -12.42 -14.55 39.76
N LYS A 137 -12.83 -15.76 40.15
CA LYS A 137 -12.83 -16.22 41.55
C LYS A 137 -11.55 -16.94 41.97
N GLY A 138 -10.77 -17.48 41.03
CA GLY A 138 -9.49 -18.16 41.30
C GLY A 138 -8.27 -17.25 41.44
N GLY A 139 -8.47 -15.92 41.39
CA GLY A 139 -7.42 -14.91 41.46
C GLY A 139 -7.32 -14.14 42.78
N SER A 140 -7.99 -14.60 43.85
CA SER A 140 -7.88 -14.04 45.21
C SER A 140 -7.48 -15.11 46.22
#